data_AF-A0A353NQB9-F1
#
_entry.id   AF-A0A353NQB9-F1
#
_cell.length_a   1.000
_cell.length_b   1.000
_cell.length_c   1.000
_cell.angle_alpha   90.00
_cell.angle_beta   90.00
_cell.angle_gamma   90.00
#
_symmetry.space_group_name_H-M   'P 1'
#
loop_
_entity.id
_entity.type
_entity.pdbx_description
1 polymer ?
#
loop_
_entity_poly.entity_id
_entity_poly.type
_entity_poly.pdbx_seq_one_letter_code
_entity_poly.pdbx_strand_id
1 'polypeptide(L)' 'VCSEQGNVFGLMPHPERCTEEILGNTAGLRLFLSILDWWGIRQQEGVVAHG' A
#
# COMPACT_ATOMS: atom_id res chain seq x y z
N VAL A 1 -0.18 7.28 12.42
CA VAL A 1 0.83 7.68 13.44
C VAL A 1 2.07 6.83 13.22
N CYS A 2 3.29 7.38 13.30
CA CYS A 2 4.52 6.62 13.08
C CYS A 2 5.38 6.58 14.36
N SER A 3 6.18 5.53 14.53
CA SER A 3 7.24 5.49 15.56
C SER A 3 8.31 6.54 15.27
N GLU A 4 9.06 6.92 16.30
CA GLU A 4 10.19 7.86 16.18
C GLU A 4 11.26 7.36 15.19
N GLN A 5 11.48 6.04 15.13
CA GLN A 5 12.41 5.41 14.20
C GLN A 5 11.87 5.30 12.77
N GLY A 6 10.61 5.68 12.51
CA GLY A 6 10.02 5.71 11.18
C GLY A 6 9.73 4.34 10.57
N ASN A 7 9.86 3.26 11.33
CA ASN A 7 9.76 1.87 10.87
C ASN A 7 8.48 1.15 11.35
N VAL A 8 7.66 1.79 12.19
CA VAL A 8 6.39 1.24 12.65
C VAL A 8 5.30 2.28 12.42
N PHE A 9 4.28 1.93 11.64
CA PHE A 9 3.19 2.84 11.30
C PHE A 9 1.85 2.26 11.75
N GLY A 10 1.14 3.01 12.59
CA GLY A 10 -0.24 2.72 12.99
C GLY A 10 -1.23 3.33 11.98
N LEU A 11 -2.15 2.50 11.51
CA LEU A 11 -3.09 2.79 10.45
C LEU A 11 -4.52 2.95 10.96
N MET A 12 -5.12 4.09 10.67
CA MET A 12 -6.56 4.38 10.72
C MET A 12 -6.85 5.41 9.60
N PRO A 13 -7.88 5.23 8.74
CA PRO A 13 -8.73 4.04 8.60
C PRO A 13 -7.92 2.82 8.14
N HIS A 14 -8.58 1.71 7.87
CA HIS A 14 -8.00 0.44 7.43
C HIS A 14 -7.71 0.52 5.90
N PRO A 15 -6.48 0.91 5.48
CA PRO A 15 -6.17 1.20 4.07
C PRO A 15 -6.25 -0.02 3.15
N GLU A 16 -6.15 -1.24 3.68
CA GLU A 16 -6.37 -2.50 2.97
C GLU A 16 -7.82 -2.65 2.48
N ARG A 17 -8.80 -1.94 3.05
CA ARG A 17 -10.15 -1.85 2.45
C ARG A 17 -10.22 -0.91 1.24
N CYS A 18 -9.17 -0.14 0.98
CA CYS A 18 -9.05 0.76 -0.16
C CYS A 18 -8.05 0.23 -1.20
N THR A 19 -7.78 -1.07 -1.23
CA THR A 19 -6.87 -1.71 -2.20
C THR A 19 -7.60 -2.50 -3.28
N GLU A 20 -8.92 -2.63 -3.21
CA GLU A 20 -9.67 -3.48 -4.14
C GLU A 20 -10.65 -2.64 -4.95
N GLU A 21 -10.66 -2.84 -6.27
CA GLU A 21 -11.60 -2.19 -7.19
C GLU A 21 -13.06 -2.47 -6.80
N ILE A 22 -13.37 -3.67 -6.28
CA ILE A 22 -14.72 -4.06 -5.83
C ILE A 22 -15.23 -3.23 -4.65
N LEU A 23 -14.32 -2.65 -3.86
CA LEU A 23 -14.64 -1.75 -2.74
C LEU A 23 -14.70 -0.28 -3.19
N GLY A 24 -14.55 -0.01 -4.49
CA GLY A 24 -14.67 1.30 -5.10
C GLY A 24 -13.45 2.21 -4.90
N ASN A 25 -12.32 1.67 -4.43
CA ASN A 25 -11.10 2.44 -4.21
C ASN A 25 -9.85 1.55 -4.27
N THR A 26 -8.84 2.00 -5.01
CA THR A 26 -7.52 1.35 -5.12
C THR A 26 -6.38 2.18 -4.53
N ALA A 27 -6.66 3.37 -3.97
CA ALA A 27 -5.63 4.28 -3.46
C ALA A 27 -4.77 3.67 -2.32
N GLY A 28 -5.32 2.70 -1.58
CA GLY A 28 -4.62 1.95 -0.55
C GLY A 28 -3.47 1.09 -1.07
N LEU A 29 -3.50 0.66 -2.35
CA LEU A 29 -2.43 -0.15 -2.95
C LEU A 29 -1.08 0.55 -2.85
N ARG A 30 -1.05 1.87 -3.09
CA ARG A 30 0.19 2.64 -3.13
C ARG A 30 0.99 2.57 -1.83
N LEU A 31 0.32 2.44 -0.69
CA LEU A 31 0.96 2.23 0.61
C LEU A 31 1.74 0.91 0.62
N PHE A 32 1.09 -0.20 0.25
CA PHE A 32 1.72 -1.52 0.24
C PHE A 32 2.80 -1.65 -0.83
N LEU A 33 2.60 -1.02 -2.01
CA LEU A 33 3.63 -0.95 -3.05
C LEU A 33 4.89 -0.25 -2.56
N SER A 34 4.76 0.83 -1.77
CA SER A 34 5.92 1.53 -1.21
C SER A 34 6.71 0.69 -0.20
N ILE A 35 6.05 -0.22 0.54
CA ILE A 35 6.71 -1.15 1.45
C ILE A 35 7.54 -2.17 0.67
N LEU A 36 6.98 -2.73 -0.42
CA LEU A 36 7.69 -3.68 -1.27
C LEU A 36 8.92 -3.04 -1.93
N ASP A 37 8.78 -1.80 -2.42
CA ASP A 37 9.90 -1.04 -3.00
C ASP A 37 11.00 -0.77 -1.97
N TRP A 38 10.62 -0.34 -0.75
CA TRP A 38 11.57 -0.17 0.35
C TRP A 38 12.32 -1.47 0.69
N TRP A 39 11.65 -2.62 0.58
CA TRP A 39 12.24 -3.94 0.80
C TRP A 39 13.09 -4.45 -0.38
N GLY A 40 13.21 -3.67 -1.47
CA GLY A 40 13.97 -4.04 -2.66
C GLY A 40 13.25 -5.04 -3.58
N ILE A 41 11.97 -5.30 -3.35
CA ILE A 41 11.13 -6.14 -4.21
C ILE A 41 10.72 -5.27 -5.40
N ARG A 42 11.52 -5.32 -6.48
CA ARG A 42 11.19 -4.66 -7.74
C ARG A 42 10.09 -5.47 -8.43
N GLN A 43 8.90 -4.89 -8.57
CA GLN A 43 7.84 -5.51 -9.34
C GLN A 43 8.27 -5.64 -10.80
N GLN A 44 8.64 -6.86 -11.21
CA GLN A 44 8.58 -7.27 -12.60
C GLN A 44 7.15 -7.79 -12.84
N GLU A 45 6.43 -7.05 -13.68
CA GLU A 45 5.18 -7.42 -14.36
C GLU A 45 3.96 -7.77 -13.50
N GLY A 46 2.88 -6.98 -13.63
CA GLY A 46 1.52 -7.53 -13.51
C GLY A 46 0.55 -6.97 -12.48
N VAL A 47 0.78 -5.81 -11.85
CA VAL A 47 -0.30 -5.14 -11.08
C VAL A 47 -0.72 -3.86 -11.82
N VAL A 48 -1.53 -4.03 -12.86
CA VAL A 48 -2.27 -2.92 -13.46
C VAL A 48 -3.46 -2.67 -12.55
N ALA A 49 -3.33 -1.70 -11.63
CA ALA A 49 -4.50 -1.13 -10.98
C ALA A 49 -5.23 -0.34 -12.07
N HIS A 50 -6.30 -0.89 -12.61
CA HIS A 50 -7.12 -0.19 -13.57
C HIS A 50 -7.89 0.89 -12.81
N GLY A 51 -7.71 2.14 -13.23
CA GLY A 51 -8.43 3.30 -12.71
C GLY A 51 -9.78 3.48 -13.37
#